data_AF-A0A932EIP2-F1
#
_entry.id   AF-A0A932EIP2-F1
#
_cell.length_a   1.000
_cell.length_b   1.000
_cell.length_c   1.000
_cell.angle_alpha   90.00
_cell.angle_beta   90.00
_cell.angle_gamma   90.00
#
_symmetry.space_group_name_H-M   'P 1'
#
loop_
_entity.id
_entity.type
_entity.pdbx_description
1 polymer ?
#
loop_
_entity_poly.entity_id
_entity_poly.type
_entity_poly.pdbx_seq_one_letter_code
_entity_poly.pdbx_strand_id
1 'polypeptide(L)'
;MRKGPLLTFVAASLCGAVSARAQGPQRQPVQLPEGNGKELVEATCASCHGLNLLANSAGYTREGWELVLSSMVALPREQTAVLAEYLAKNFPEKPRPAAVLVPGNVTVEIQEWVVPSLGSRPHDPLAAADGSIWWTGQWSNVLGRLDPKTGAMKEYPLKTPQSGPHGLDADQAGNIWYTGVSKRHVGKLDPNTGEVTEYFLPEGPARGPHTPIFDRQGTLWFTLQSGMVGRLVPATGEMKVVPTPSQNTYPYGIQVNSEGVPWYVDFRGNRIGRVDPATMEIREHAIPDPAARPR
;
A
#
# COMPACT_ATOMS: atom_id res chain seq x y z
N MET A 1 1.46 57.33 70.70
CA MET A 1 2.28 56.12 70.95
C MET A 1 1.52 54.90 70.49
N ARG A 2 2.26 53.89 70.00
CA ARG A 2 1.88 52.62 69.36
C ARG A 2 1.61 52.64 67.85
N LYS A 3 2.52 51.92 67.19
CA LYS A 3 2.73 51.65 65.76
C LYS A 3 1.80 50.51 65.31
N GLY A 4 1.34 50.54 64.06
CA GLY A 4 0.82 49.39 63.31
C GLY A 4 1.55 49.29 61.97
N PRO A 5 2.03 48.11 61.52
CA PRO A 5 2.97 48.01 60.40
C PRO A 5 2.30 47.86 59.03
N LEU A 6 3.01 48.36 58.01
CA LEU A 6 2.75 48.21 56.58
C LEU A 6 2.71 46.72 56.18
N LEU A 7 1.68 46.31 55.43
CA LEU A 7 1.72 45.09 54.61
C LEU A 7 2.12 45.46 53.18
N THR A 8 3.28 44.97 52.77
CA THR A 8 3.80 45.01 51.39
C THR A 8 3.22 43.83 50.62
N PHE A 9 2.44 44.09 49.57
CA PHE A 9 1.99 43.07 48.63
C PHE A 9 3.16 42.68 47.70
N VAL A 10 3.62 41.44 47.80
CA VAL A 10 4.53 40.80 46.83
C VAL A 10 3.66 40.14 45.75
N ALA A 11 3.72 40.66 44.52
CA ALA A 11 3.10 40.03 43.35
C ALA A 11 3.98 38.86 42.88
N ALA A 12 3.50 37.63 43.08
CA ALA A 12 4.12 36.43 42.52
C ALA A 12 3.62 36.23 41.08
N SER A 13 4.49 36.50 40.10
CA SER A 13 4.27 36.10 38.71
C SER A 13 4.45 34.58 38.57
N LEU A 14 3.34 33.86 38.46
CA LEU A 14 3.33 32.47 38.01
C LEU A 14 3.51 32.43 36.48
N CYS A 15 4.73 32.10 36.04
CA CYS A 15 4.97 31.59 34.69
C CYS A 15 4.27 30.23 34.54
N GLY A 16 3.06 30.24 33.97
CA GLY A 16 2.37 29.02 33.55
C GLY A 16 3.10 28.41 32.35
N ALA A 17 3.77 27.28 32.57
CA ALA A 17 4.34 26.47 31.51
C ALA A 17 3.22 25.92 30.61
N VAL A 18 3.23 26.33 29.34
CA VAL A 18 2.40 25.71 28.29
C VAL A 18 2.90 24.27 28.14
N SER A 19 2.06 23.32 28.57
CA SER A 19 2.34 21.90 28.45
C SER A 19 2.49 21.50 26.98
N ALA A 20 3.61 20.83 26.70
CA ALA A 20 4.01 20.38 25.39
C ALA A 20 2.97 19.44 24.75
N ARG A 21 2.84 19.57 23.43
CA ARG A 21 2.10 18.68 22.54
C ARG A 21 2.36 17.20 22.90
N ALA A 22 1.29 16.43 23.03
CA ALA A 22 1.32 14.98 23.06
C ALA A 22 2.02 14.45 21.79
N GLN A 23 3.29 14.11 21.93
CA GLN A 23 3.97 13.26 20.97
C GLN A 23 3.35 11.87 21.12
N GLY A 24 2.77 11.33 20.05
CA GLY A 24 2.49 9.89 19.98
C GLY A 24 3.78 9.12 20.29
N PRO A 25 3.69 7.87 20.78
CA PRO A 25 4.86 7.15 21.28
C PRO A 25 5.96 7.16 20.23
N GLN A 26 7.06 7.86 20.52
CA GLN A 26 8.30 7.74 19.78
C GLN A 26 8.67 6.26 19.87
N ARG A 27 8.50 5.52 18.76
CA ARG A 27 8.96 4.14 18.69
C ARG A 27 10.45 4.18 18.99
N GLN A 28 10.85 3.57 20.09
CA GLN A 28 12.27 3.47 20.44
C GLN A 28 13.03 2.88 19.24
N PRO A 29 14.24 3.37 18.95
CA PRO A 29 15.10 2.76 17.94
C PRO A 29 15.23 1.28 18.24
N VAL A 30 14.97 0.43 17.25
CA VAL A 30 15.15 -1.02 17.42
C VAL A 30 16.63 -1.27 17.65
N GLN A 31 16.97 -1.84 18.80
CA GLN A 31 18.34 -2.20 19.13
C GLN A 31 18.66 -3.57 18.52
N LEU A 32 19.66 -3.61 17.65
CA LEU A 32 20.09 -4.85 17.01
C LEU A 32 20.95 -5.71 17.98
N PRO A 33 20.88 -7.04 17.88
CA PRO A 33 21.73 -7.92 18.69
C PRO A 33 23.22 -7.66 18.49
N GLU A 34 24.04 -7.81 19.52
CA GLU A 34 25.49 -7.65 19.37
C GLU A 34 26.09 -8.74 18.45
N GLY A 35 27.07 -8.36 17.63
CA GLY A 35 27.79 -9.32 16.80
C GLY A 35 28.54 -8.70 15.63
N ASN A 36 29.45 -9.49 15.05
CA ASN A 36 30.18 -9.13 13.84
C ASN A 36 29.19 -8.87 12.70
N GLY A 37 29.11 -7.63 12.21
CA GLY A 37 28.17 -7.19 11.19
C GLY A 37 27.10 -6.20 11.67
N LYS A 38 26.89 -6.02 12.98
CA LYS A 38 25.92 -5.06 13.53
C LYS A 38 26.16 -3.64 13.03
N GLU A 39 27.36 -3.12 13.23
CA GLU A 39 27.72 -1.75 12.83
C GLU A 39 27.56 -1.54 11.32
N LEU A 40 27.87 -2.58 10.53
CA LEU A 40 27.70 -2.55 9.08
C LEU A 40 26.21 -2.51 8.70
N VAL A 41 25.34 -3.26 9.38
CA VAL A 41 23.87 -3.15 9.19
C VAL A 41 23.38 -1.74 9.53
N GLU A 42 23.83 -1.19 10.67
CA GLU A 42 23.41 0.14 11.11
C GLU A 42 23.88 1.23 10.13
N ALA A 43 25.11 1.15 9.63
CA ALA A 43 25.68 2.11 8.69
C ALA A 43 25.06 2.00 7.29
N THR A 44 24.87 0.77 6.79
CA THR A 44 24.40 0.53 5.42
C THR A 44 22.88 0.63 5.32
N CYS A 45 22.13 -0.05 6.18
CA CYS A 45 20.69 -0.25 6.00
C CYS A 45 19.85 0.92 6.53
N ALA A 46 20.28 1.58 7.60
CA ALA A 46 19.52 2.70 8.20
C ALA A 46 19.45 3.94 7.29
N SER A 47 20.27 3.99 6.23
CA SER A 47 20.29 5.09 5.27
C SER A 47 19.02 5.19 4.42
N CYS A 48 18.33 4.07 4.18
CA CYS A 48 17.14 4.03 3.32
C CYS A 48 15.83 3.78 4.09
N HIS A 49 15.87 3.01 5.17
CA HIS A 49 14.67 2.66 5.95
C HIS A 49 15.01 2.32 7.41
N GLY A 50 14.00 2.35 8.28
CA GLY A 50 14.17 1.96 9.69
C GLY A 50 14.53 0.48 9.86
N LEU A 51 15.38 0.17 10.85
CA LEU A 51 15.83 -1.19 11.17
C LEU A 51 14.73 -2.07 11.79
N ASN A 52 13.57 -1.49 12.09
CA ASN A 52 12.39 -2.23 12.53
C ASN A 52 11.91 -3.26 11.49
N LEU A 53 12.28 -3.11 10.21
CA LEU A 53 11.97 -4.11 9.19
C LEU A 53 12.69 -5.45 9.44
N LEU A 54 13.89 -5.43 10.03
CA LEU A 54 14.63 -6.64 10.38
C LEU A 54 13.97 -7.37 11.55
N ALA A 55 13.69 -6.64 12.64
CA ALA A 55 13.05 -7.19 13.83
C ALA A 55 11.65 -7.76 13.56
N ASN A 56 10.90 -7.16 12.62
CA ASN A 56 9.57 -7.62 12.24
C ASN A 56 9.57 -8.62 11.08
N SER A 57 10.74 -8.98 10.54
CA SER A 57 10.83 -9.91 9.42
C SER A 57 10.46 -11.34 9.84
N ALA A 58 10.14 -12.16 8.85
CA ALA A 58 10.04 -13.61 9.02
C ALA A 58 11.42 -14.28 9.22
N GLY A 59 12.51 -13.52 9.08
CA GLY A 59 13.86 -14.03 8.97
C GLY A 59 14.08 -14.84 7.70
N TYR A 60 15.35 -15.10 7.38
CA TYR A 60 15.76 -15.87 6.22
C TYR A 60 16.98 -16.75 6.54
N THR A 61 17.27 -17.72 5.69
CA THR A 61 18.58 -18.38 5.66
C THR A 61 19.67 -17.38 5.28
N ARG A 62 20.94 -17.78 5.38
CA ARG A 62 22.07 -16.97 4.91
C ARG A 62 21.90 -16.59 3.45
N GLU A 63 21.62 -17.56 2.59
CA GLU A 63 21.40 -17.37 1.16
C GLU A 63 20.18 -16.46 0.92
N GLY A 64 19.10 -16.65 1.68
CA GLY A 64 17.93 -15.79 1.60
C GLY A 64 18.23 -14.34 1.97
N TRP A 65 19.08 -14.09 2.98
CA TRP A 65 19.54 -12.74 3.30
C TRP A 65 20.44 -12.15 2.21
N GLU A 66 21.29 -12.94 1.56
CA GLU A 66 22.07 -12.47 0.39
C GLU A 66 21.15 -12.01 -0.75
N LEU A 67 20.08 -12.77 -1.05
CA LEU A 67 19.07 -12.38 -2.03
C LEU A 67 18.36 -11.07 -1.64
N VAL A 68 17.92 -10.96 -0.37
CA VAL A 68 17.25 -9.76 0.12
C VAL A 68 18.16 -8.53 -0.01
N LEU A 69 19.42 -8.62 0.40
CA LEU A 69 20.40 -7.54 0.26
C LEU A 69 20.59 -7.13 -1.21
N SER A 70 20.72 -8.11 -2.11
CA SER A 70 20.93 -7.85 -3.55
C SER A 70 19.78 -7.10 -4.22
N SER A 71 18.55 -7.23 -3.69
CA SER A 71 17.37 -6.52 -4.20
C SER A 71 17.30 -5.05 -3.75
N MET A 72 18.08 -4.67 -2.73
CA MET A 72 18.04 -3.35 -2.10
C MET A 72 19.22 -2.48 -2.49
N VAL A 73 20.43 -3.06 -2.46
CA VAL A 73 21.68 -2.32 -2.63
C VAL A 73 22.78 -3.21 -3.19
N ALA A 74 23.57 -2.68 -4.13
CA ALA A 74 24.77 -3.34 -4.61
C ALA A 74 25.94 -3.10 -3.63
N LEU A 75 26.40 -4.15 -2.96
CA LEU A 75 27.50 -4.10 -2.00
C LEU A 75 28.69 -4.97 -2.44
N PRO A 76 29.92 -4.65 -2.02
CA PRO A 76 31.06 -5.55 -2.18
C PRO A 76 30.78 -6.93 -1.58
N ARG A 77 31.23 -8.00 -2.23
CA ARG A 77 30.94 -9.39 -1.82
C ARG A 77 31.30 -9.68 -0.36
N GLU A 78 32.41 -9.13 0.13
CA GLU A 78 32.85 -9.29 1.52
C GLU A 78 31.86 -8.67 2.51
N GLN A 79 31.32 -7.49 2.20
CA GLN A 79 30.30 -6.84 3.02
C GLN A 79 28.99 -7.60 2.99
N THR A 80 28.57 -8.07 1.80
CA THR A 80 27.37 -8.90 1.66
C THR A 80 27.47 -10.17 2.49
N ALA A 81 28.63 -10.84 2.50
CA ALA A 81 28.84 -12.05 3.28
C ALA A 81 28.72 -11.78 4.80
N VAL A 82 29.39 -10.74 5.31
CA VAL A 82 29.33 -10.36 6.74
C VAL A 82 27.90 -10.00 7.14
N LEU A 83 27.20 -9.23 6.30
CA LEU A 83 25.81 -8.86 6.56
C LEU A 83 24.88 -10.08 6.56
N ALA A 84 24.97 -10.94 5.54
CA ALA A 84 24.11 -12.12 5.44
C ALA A 84 24.33 -13.11 6.60
N GLU A 85 25.57 -13.30 7.03
CA GLU A 85 25.89 -14.14 8.20
C GLU A 85 25.33 -13.55 9.49
N TYR A 86 25.53 -12.26 9.72
CA TYR A 86 24.98 -11.56 10.87
C TYR A 86 23.45 -11.63 10.90
N LEU A 87 22.80 -11.37 9.76
CA LEU A 87 21.35 -11.36 9.65
C LEU A 87 20.76 -12.77 9.80
N ALA A 88 21.38 -13.80 9.23
CA ALA A 88 20.93 -15.18 9.38
C ALA A 88 21.04 -15.67 10.82
N LYS A 89 22.10 -15.28 11.53
CA LYS A 89 22.30 -15.64 12.94
C LYS A 89 21.26 -14.98 13.85
N ASN A 90 20.98 -13.69 13.62
CA ASN A 90 20.16 -12.88 14.53
C ASN A 90 18.68 -12.80 14.15
N PHE A 91 18.38 -13.04 12.87
CA PHE A 91 17.04 -13.06 12.30
C PHE A 91 16.88 -14.31 11.41
N PRO A 92 16.99 -15.52 12.02
CA PRO A 92 16.88 -16.77 11.27
C PRO A 92 15.46 -16.97 10.74
N GLU A 93 15.34 -17.74 9.66
CA GLU A 93 14.06 -18.12 9.09
C GLU A 93 13.16 -18.78 10.15
N LYS A 94 11.99 -18.19 10.35
CA LYS A 94 10.94 -18.77 11.19
C LYS A 94 10.24 -19.89 10.41
N PRO A 95 9.75 -20.95 11.09
CA PRO A 95 9.00 -22.03 10.45
C PRO A 95 7.86 -21.46 9.59
N ARG A 96 7.85 -21.80 8.30
CA ARG A 96 6.77 -21.48 7.37
C ARG A 96 6.05 -22.79 7.01
N PRO A 97 4.74 -22.76 6.72
CA PRO A 97 4.06 -23.92 6.16
C PRO A 97 4.84 -24.43 4.93
N ALA A 98 5.31 -25.68 4.98
CA ALA A 98 5.99 -26.27 3.85
C ALA A 98 5.02 -26.32 2.67
N ALA A 99 5.51 -25.97 1.48
CA ALA A 99 4.71 -26.10 0.26
C ALA A 99 4.25 -27.55 0.10
N VAL A 100 2.98 -27.75 -0.25
CA VAL A 100 2.49 -29.06 -0.66
C VAL A 100 3.10 -29.36 -2.03
N LEU A 101 4.09 -30.25 -2.06
CA LEU A 101 4.70 -30.68 -3.31
C LEU A 101 3.70 -31.56 -4.08
N VAL A 102 3.24 -31.07 -5.22
CA VAL A 102 2.47 -31.89 -6.16
C VAL A 102 3.46 -32.80 -6.91
N PRO A 103 3.29 -34.14 -6.89
CA PRO A 103 4.21 -35.05 -7.56
C PRO A 103 4.27 -34.79 -9.07
N GLY A 104 5.48 -34.81 -9.63
CA GLY A 104 5.72 -34.60 -11.05
C GLY A 104 6.66 -33.41 -11.31
N ASN A 105 7.24 -33.39 -12.50
CA ASN A 105 8.03 -32.25 -12.95
C ASN A 105 7.08 -31.23 -13.59
N VAL A 106 7.09 -30.00 -13.09
CA VAL A 106 6.51 -28.85 -13.79
C VAL A 106 7.66 -28.04 -14.35
N THR A 107 7.72 -27.91 -15.68
CA THR A 107 8.61 -26.94 -16.30
C THR A 107 7.95 -25.57 -16.22
N VAL A 108 8.54 -24.67 -15.43
CA VAL A 108 8.12 -23.27 -15.34
C VAL A 108 9.15 -22.43 -16.08
N GLU A 109 8.70 -21.61 -17.01
CA GLU A 109 9.50 -20.54 -17.60
C GLU A 109 9.07 -19.22 -16.95
N ILE A 110 10.02 -18.51 -16.35
CA ILE A 110 9.80 -17.18 -15.79
C ILE A 110 10.50 -16.19 -16.71
N GLN A 111 9.72 -15.29 -17.29
CA GLN A 111 10.24 -14.17 -18.05
C GLN A 111 10.05 -12.89 -17.23
N GLU A 112 11.13 -12.12 -17.11
CA GLU A 112 11.15 -10.86 -16.38
C GLU A 112 11.47 -9.72 -17.34
N TRP A 113 10.87 -8.57 -17.08
CA TRP A 113 11.14 -7.35 -17.84
C TRP A 113 11.48 -6.19 -16.91
N VAL A 114 12.49 -5.42 -17.28
CA VAL A 114 12.83 -4.17 -16.59
C VAL A 114 11.97 -3.06 -17.18
N VAL A 115 11.13 -2.46 -16.34
CA VAL A 115 10.28 -1.33 -16.75
C VAL A 115 11.13 -0.10 -17.13
N PRO A 116 10.68 0.75 -18.09
CA PRO A 116 11.50 1.84 -18.62
C PRO A 116 11.91 2.87 -17.55
N SER A 117 10.97 3.25 -16.68
CA SER A 117 11.24 4.15 -15.56
C SER A 117 11.83 3.39 -14.37
N LEU A 118 13.16 3.44 -14.21
CA LEU A 118 13.84 2.89 -13.03
C LEU A 118 13.35 3.56 -11.75
N GLY A 119 13.14 2.77 -10.69
CA GLY A 119 12.58 3.27 -9.43
C GLY A 119 11.10 3.65 -9.50
N SER A 120 10.39 3.37 -10.60
CA SER A 120 8.95 3.63 -10.76
C SER A 120 8.06 2.98 -9.70
N ARG A 121 8.56 1.92 -9.05
CA ARG A 121 7.82 1.03 -8.14
C ARG A 121 6.51 0.55 -8.77
N PRO A 122 6.60 -0.35 -9.77
CA PRO A 122 5.44 -1.05 -10.29
C PRO A 122 4.63 -1.66 -9.14
N HIS A 123 3.33 -1.40 -9.10
CA HIS A 123 2.45 -1.86 -8.03
C HIS A 123 1.47 -2.92 -8.53
N ASP A 124 0.26 -2.55 -8.95
CA ASP A 124 -0.72 -3.55 -9.35
C ASP A 124 -0.59 -3.86 -10.86
N PRO A 125 -0.48 -5.15 -11.23
CA PRO A 125 -0.55 -5.58 -12.61
C PRO A 125 -2.02 -5.78 -13.05
N LEU A 126 -2.29 -5.61 -14.33
CA LEU A 126 -3.56 -5.93 -14.96
C LEU A 126 -3.32 -6.68 -16.28
N ALA A 127 -3.86 -7.89 -16.40
CA ALA A 127 -3.94 -8.58 -17.68
C ALA A 127 -5.18 -8.11 -18.44
N ALA A 128 -4.98 -7.33 -19.50
CA ALA A 128 -6.06 -6.79 -20.32
C ALA A 128 -6.57 -7.82 -21.34
N ALA A 129 -7.79 -7.61 -21.84
CA ALA A 129 -8.46 -8.51 -22.78
C ALA A 129 -7.73 -8.67 -24.13
N ASP A 130 -6.92 -7.69 -24.52
CA ASP A 130 -6.07 -7.73 -25.71
C ASP A 130 -4.78 -8.56 -25.52
N GLY A 131 -4.58 -9.13 -24.33
CA GLY A 131 -3.39 -9.89 -23.94
C GLY A 131 -2.20 -9.01 -23.51
N SER A 132 -2.36 -7.69 -23.46
CA SER A 132 -1.34 -6.80 -22.89
C SER A 132 -1.35 -6.86 -21.36
N ILE A 133 -0.18 -6.63 -20.76
CA ILE A 133 -0.03 -6.51 -19.32
C ILE A 133 0.17 -5.04 -18.99
N TRP A 134 -0.60 -4.53 -18.04
CA TRP A 134 -0.50 -3.16 -17.54
C TRP A 134 0.06 -3.13 -16.14
N TRP A 135 0.69 -2.01 -15.77
CA TRP A 135 1.14 -1.75 -14.40
C TRP A 135 0.96 -0.29 -14.02
N THR A 136 0.81 0.00 -12.72
CA THR A 136 0.99 1.36 -12.19
C THR A 136 2.43 1.60 -11.78
N GLY A 137 3.10 2.59 -12.36
CA GLY A 137 4.34 3.13 -11.81
C GLY A 137 4.02 4.13 -10.71
N GLN A 138 3.87 3.66 -9.47
CA GLN A 138 3.35 4.46 -8.36
C GLN A 138 4.19 5.71 -8.08
N TRP A 139 5.51 5.61 -8.20
CA TRP A 139 6.43 6.71 -7.91
C TRP A 139 6.79 7.53 -9.14
N SER A 140 6.82 6.91 -10.32
CA SER A 140 7.03 7.64 -11.59
C SER A 140 5.76 8.33 -12.11
N ASN A 141 4.59 8.06 -11.51
CA ASN A 141 3.31 8.65 -11.89
C ASN A 141 2.89 8.32 -13.33
N VAL A 142 3.03 7.05 -13.71
CA VAL A 142 2.69 6.53 -15.04
C VAL A 142 1.79 5.30 -14.95
N LEU A 143 1.04 5.04 -16.01
CA LEU A 143 0.58 3.69 -16.32
C LEU A 143 1.46 3.11 -17.43
N GLY A 144 1.93 1.88 -17.26
CA GLY A 144 2.70 1.21 -18.29
C GLY A 144 1.94 0.08 -18.92
N ARG A 145 2.24 -0.18 -20.20
CA ARG A 145 1.72 -1.28 -21.01
C ARG A 145 2.88 -2.10 -21.55
N LEU A 146 2.76 -3.42 -21.46
CA LEU A 146 3.69 -4.43 -21.98
C LEU A 146 2.94 -5.34 -22.96
N ASP A 147 3.50 -5.52 -24.15
CA ASP A 147 3.18 -6.66 -25.01
C ASP A 147 4.07 -7.86 -24.60
N PRO A 148 3.53 -8.89 -23.93
CA PRO A 148 4.34 -10.01 -23.47
C PRO A 148 4.92 -10.86 -24.61
N LYS A 149 4.40 -10.77 -25.84
CA LYS A 149 4.93 -11.54 -26.99
C LYS A 149 6.22 -10.94 -27.55
N THR A 150 6.33 -9.61 -27.53
CA THR A 150 7.43 -8.88 -28.15
C THR A 150 8.36 -8.24 -27.12
N GLY A 151 7.91 -8.10 -25.87
CA GLY A 151 8.59 -7.32 -24.84
C GLY A 151 8.47 -5.81 -25.02
N ALA A 152 7.70 -5.34 -26.02
CA ALA A 152 7.54 -3.91 -26.28
C ALA A 152 6.76 -3.25 -25.14
N MET A 153 7.28 -2.12 -24.65
CA MET A 153 6.70 -1.37 -23.55
C MET A 153 6.40 0.09 -23.93
N LYS A 154 5.34 0.63 -23.32
CA LYS A 154 4.99 2.05 -23.40
C LYS A 154 4.49 2.55 -22.05
N GLU A 155 5.00 3.68 -21.59
CA GLU A 155 4.52 4.37 -20.39
C GLU A 155 3.70 5.60 -20.78
N TYR A 156 2.63 5.82 -20.03
CA TYR A 156 1.66 6.91 -20.19
C TYR A 156 1.73 7.79 -18.94
N PRO A 157 2.22 9.03 -19.03
CA PRO A 157 2.25 9.94 -17.90
C PRO A 157 0.83 10.32 -17.48
N LEU A 158 0.58 10.34 -16.17
CA LEU A 158 -0.71 10.74 -15.63
C LEU A 158 -0.83 12.25 -15.49
N LYS A 159 -2.05 12.77 -15.63
CA LYS A 159 -2.37 14.19 -15.65
C LYS A 159 -2.02 14.88 -14.33
N THR A 160 -2.48 14.34 -13.19
CA THR A 160 -2.15 14.89 -11.88
C THR A 160 -0.76 14.37 -11.41
N PRO A 161 0.22 15.25 -11.15
CA PRO A 161 1.53 14.84 -10.65
C PRO A 161 1.45 14.20 -9.26
N GLN A 162 2.33 13.23 -8.99
CA GLN A 162 2.43 12.55 -7.69
C GLN A 162 1.07 12.00 -7.22
N SER A 163 0.27 11.49 -8.16
CA SER A 163 -1.03 10.88 -7.86
C SER A 163 -0.93 9.60 -7.05
N GLY A 164 0.22 8.93 -7.11
CA GLY A 164 0.42 7.62 -6.50
C GLY A 164 -0.57 6.61 -7.09
N PRO A 165 -0.53 6.36 -8.41
CA PRO A 165 -1.40 5.37 -9.02
C PRO A 165 -1.18 4.01 -8.37
N HIS A 166 -2.26 3.28 -8.13
CA HIS A 166 -2.21 2.01 -7.40
C HIS A 166 -3.01 0.90 -8.07
N GLY A 167 -4.31 0.79 -7.80
CA GLY A 167 -5.12 -0.25 -8.42
C GLY A 167 -5.40 0.02 -9.88
N LEU A 168 -5.63 -1.05 -10.63
CA LEU A 168 -6.00 -1.04 -12.05
C LEU A 168 -7.23 -1.89 -12.30
N ASP A 169 -8.03 -1.47 -13.27
CA ASP A 169 -8.99 -2.33 -13.96
C ASP A 169 -9.21 -1.83 -15.39
N ALA A 170 -9.78 -2.65 -16.27
CA ALA A 170 -10.13 -2.26 -17.63
C ALA A 170 -11.64 -2.23 -17.82
N ASP A 171 -12.14 -1.20 -18.53
CA ASP A 171 -13.52 -1.23 -19.00
C ASP A 171 -13.68 -2.06 -20.29
N GLN A 172 -14.92 -2.34 -20.67
CA GLN A 172 -15.23 -3.12 -21.89
C GLN A 172 -14.76 -2.46 -23.19
N ALA A 173 -14.49 -1.15 -23.17
CA ALA A 173 -13.96 -0.41 -24.31
C ALA A 173 -12.42 -0.44 -24.35
N GLY A 174 -11.77 -1.15 -23.41
CA GLY A 174 -10.31 -1.27 -23.34
C GLY A 174 -9.61 -0.06 -22.73
N ASN A 175 -10.35 0.87 -22.10
CA ASN A 175 -9.71 1.95 -21.35
C ASN A 175 -9.21 1.40 -20.01
N ILE A 176 -8.10 1.97 -19.54
CA ILE A 176 -7.46 1.55 -18.30
C ILE A 176 -7.81 2.52 -17.19
N TRP A 177 -8.45 2.00 -16.15
CA TRP A 177 -8.86 2.75 -14.98
C TRP A 177 -7.86 2.55 -13.86
N TYR A 178 -7.60 3.60 -13.09
CA TYR A 178 -6.66 3.57 -11.98
C TYR A 178 -7.14 4.38 -10.78
N THR A 179 -6.59 4.11 -9.60
CA THR A 179 -6.82 4.93 -8.40
C THR A 179 -5.61 5.80 -8.08
N GLY A 180 -5.81 7.12 -7.98
CA GLY A 180 -4.81 8.08 -7.50
C GLY A 180 -4.85 8.23 -5.98
N VAL A 181 -4.17 7.34 -5.27
CA VAL A 181 -4.25 7.22 -3.79
C VAL A 181 -3.96 8.56 -3.10
N SER A 182 -2.92 9.25 -3.56
CA SER A 182 -2.40 10.48 -2.91
C SER A 182 -3.18 11.73 -3.27
N LYS A 183 -4.00 11.69 -4.33
CA LYS A 183 -4.67 12.88 -4.90
C LYS A 183 -6.19 12.77 -4.96
N ARG A 184 -6.76 11.75 -4.31
CA ARG A 184 -8.21 11.60 -4.08
C ARG A 184 -9.01 11.54 -5.38
N HIS A 185 -8.58 10.69 -6.32
CA HIS A 185 -9.32 10.49 -7.56
C HIS A 185 -9.24 9.07 -8.08
N VAL A 186 -10.18 8.76 -8.96
CA VAL A 186 -10.08 7.65 -9.91
C VAL A 186 -9.80 8.27 -11.27
N GLY A 187 -8.90 7.70 -12.06
CA GLY A 187 -8.65 8.16 -13.42
C GLY A 187 -8.91 7.08 -14.46
N LYS A 188 -9.15 7.52 -15.69
CA LYS A 188 -9.36 6.72 -16.89
C LYS A 188 -8.34 7.14 -17.93
N LEU A 189 -7.58 6.19 -18.46
CA LEU A 189 -6.63 6.35 -19.55
C LEU A 189 -7.20 5.68 -20.81
N ASP A 190 -7.31 6.43 -21.91
CA ASP A 190 -7.50 5.85 -23.24
C ASP A 190 -6.12 5.45 -23.81
N PRO A 191 -5.85 4.15 -24.02
CA PRO A 191 -4.54 3.70 -24.49
C PRO A 191 -4.23 4.10 -25.94
N ASN A 192 -5.23 4.42 -26.76
CA ASN A 192 -5.07 4.77 -28.16
C ASN A 192 -4.59 6.22 -28.32
N THR A 193 -5.16 7.12 -27.53
CA THR A 193 -4.86 8.56 -27.58
C THR A 193 -3.86 9.00 -26.51
N GLY A 194 -3.78 8.26 -25.41
CA GLY A 194 -3.05 8.65 -24.20
C GLY A 194 -3.81 9.67 -23.34
N GLU A 195 -5.06 9.98 -23.65
CA GLU A 195 -5.86 10.95 -22.90
C GLU A 195 -6.23 10.41 -21.50
N VAL A 196 -6.08 11.26 -20.49
CA VAL A 196 -6.42 10.94 -19.10
C VAL A 196 -7.58 11.81 -18.61
N THR A 197 -8.69 11.16 -18.26
CA THR A 197 -9.83 11.77 -17.56
C THR A 197 -9.74 11.43 -16.07
N GLU A 198 -9.94 12.41 -15.18
CA GLU A 198 -9.87 12.21 -13.72
C GLU A 198 -11.19 12.58 -13.06
N TYR A 199 -11.66 11.69 -12.16
CA TYR A 199 -12.88 11.83 -11.37
C TYR A 199 -12.49 11.96 -9.90
N PHE A 200 -12.57 13.17 -9.37
CA PHE A 200 -12.21 13.45 -7.98
C PHE A 200 -13.29 12.95 -7.03
N LEU A 201 -12.85 12.43 -5.87
CA LEU A 201 -13.75 12.05 -4.79
C LEU A 201 -14.57 13.27 -4.32
N PRO A 202 -15.82 13.09 -3.89
CA PRO A 202 -16.60 14.16 -3.26
C PRO A 202 -15.84 14.82 -2.10
N GLU A 203 -16.16 16.09 -1.86
CA GLU A 203 -15.64 16.82 -0.70
C GLU A 203 -15.91 16.08 0.62
N GLY A 204 -14.95 16.15 1.54
CA GLY A 204 -15.05 15.50 2.84
C GLY A 204 -14.01 14.40 3.11
N PRO A 205 -14.29 13.44 4.01
CA PRO A 205 -13.26 12.59 4.61
C PRO A 205 -12.71 11.50 3.68
N ALA A 206 -13.39 11.19 2.57
CA ALA A 206 -13.03 10.14 1.62
C ALA A 206 -11.65 10.35 1.01
N ARG A 207 -10.71 9.43 1.21
CA ARG A 207 -9.32 9.55 0.70
C ARG A 207 -8.67 8.19 0.53
N GLY A 208 -7.58 8.14 -0.22
CA GLY A 208 -6.87 6.90 -0.50
C GLY A 208 -7.72 5.87 -1.27
N PRO A 209 -8.33 6.24 -2.41
CA PRO A 209 -8.95 5.24 -3.29
C PRO A 209 -7.88 4.20 -3.67
N HIS A 210 -8.23 2.92 -3.66
CA HIS A 210 -7.22 1.85 -3.60
C HIS A 210 -7.42 0.75 -4.65
N THR A 211 -8.38 -0.15 -4.47
CA THR A 211 -8.60 -1.25 -5.40
C THR A 211 -9.89 -0.99 -6.17
N PRO A 212 -9.82 -0.71 -7.49
CA PRO A 212 -10.97 -0.57 -8.35
C PRO A 212 -11.40 -1.93 -8.94
N ILE A 213 -12.69 -2.09 -9.24
CA ILE A 213 -13.23 -3.21 -10.01
C ILE A 213 -14.56 -2.84 -10.70
N PHE A 214 -14.71 -3.20 -11.96
CA PHE A 214 -15.97 -3.09 -12.69
C PHE A 214 -16.93 -4.23 -12.35
N ASP A 215 -18.20 -3.89 -12.17
CA ASP A 215 -19.28 -4.86 -12.26
C ASP A 215 -19.72 -5.08 -13.72
N ARG A 216 -20.61 -6.05 -13.93
CA ARG A 216 -21.14 -6.38 -15.27
C ARG A 216 -22.00 -5.27 -15.87
N GLN A 217 -22.45 -4.32 -15.07
CA GLN A 217 -23.25 -3.17 -15.49
C GLN A 217 -22.36 -1.97 -15.88
N GLY A 218 -21.04 -2.10 -15.75
CA GLY A 218 -20.08 -1.03 -16.05
C GLY A 218 -19.97 0.02 -14.95
N THR A 219 -20.48 -0.25 -13.74
CA THR A 219 -20.21 0.59 -12.57
C THR A 219 -18.86 0.21 -12.01
N LEU A 220 -18.01 1.20 -11.78
CA LEU A 220 -16.72 1.00 -11.13
C LEU A 220 -16.89 1.08 -9.62
N TRP A 221 -16.67 -0.02 -8.93
CA TRP A 221 -16.58 -0.11 -7.48
C TRP A 221 -15.14 0.07 -7.04
N PHE A 222 -14.91 0.70 -5.89
CA PHE A 222 -13.56 0.82 -5.36
C PHE A 222 -13.52 0.97 -3.85
N THR A 223 -12.45 0.47 -3.24
CA THR A 223 -12.18 0.67 -1.82
C THR A 223 -11.46 1.98 -1.57
N LEU A 224 -11.63 2.52 -0.36
CA LEU A 224 -10.87 3.66 0.12
C LEU A 224 -10.25 3.33 1.48
N GLN A 225 -8.93 3.53 1.59
CA GLN A 225 -8.15 3.31 2.81
C GLN A 225 -8.54 4.25 3.98
N SER A 226 -9.41 5.23 3.72
CA SER A 226 -10.05 6.05 4.75
C SER A 226 -11.22 5.38 5.48
N GLY A 227 -11.44 4.08 5.25
CA GLY A 227 -12.57 3.35 5.85
C GLY A 227 -13.88 3.57 5.10
N MET A 228 -13.82 3.59 3.77
CA MET A 228 -14.98 3.84 2.92
C MET A 228 -15.00 2.92 1.70
N VAL A 229 -16.16 2.79 1.07
CA VAL A 229 -16.33 2.16 -0.25
C VAL A 229 -17.01 3.15 -1.18
N GLY A 230 -16.57 3.17 -2.43
CA GLY A 230 -17.10 4.03 -3.48
C GLY A 230 -17.64 3.26 -4.67
N ARG A 231 -18.54 3.92 -5.40
CA ARG A 231 -18.91 3.58 -6.77
C ARG A 231 -18.85 4.81 -7.67
N LEU A 232 -18.51 4.60 -8.93
CA LEU A 232 -18.53 5.59 -10.01
C LEU A 232 -19.30 5.00 -11.20
N VAL A 233 -20.22 5.76 -11.76
CA VAL A 233 -20.88 5.42 -13.04
C VAL A 233 -20.18 6.20 -14.15
N PRO A 234 -19.32 5.58 -14.97
CA PRO A 234 -18.49 6.30 -15.94
C PRO A 234 -19.28 7.12 -16.96
N ALA A 235 -20.45 6.62 -17.37
CA ALA A 235 -21.30 7.25 -18.38
C ALA A 235 -21.81 8.63 -17.95
N THR A 236 -22.00 8.85 -16.64
CA THR A 236 -22.53 10.11 -16.08
C THR A 236 -21.51 10.86 -15.23
N GLY A 237 -20.43 10.20 -14.80
CA GLY A 237 -19.51 10.72 -13.80
C GLY A 237 -20.07 10.74 -12.37
N GLU A 238 -21.26 10.17 -12.15
CA GLU A 238 -21.87 10.11 -10.81
C GLU A 238 -21.01 9.24 -9.89
N MET A 239 -20.51 9.84 -8.80
CA MET A 239 -19.73 9.16 -7.79
C MET A 239 -20.42 9.22 -6.44
N LYS A 240 -20.49 8.07 -5.76
CA LYS A 240 -20.99 7.97 -4.39
C LYS A 240 -19.96 7.22 -3.54
N VAL A 241 -19.74 7.70 -2.33
CA VAL A 241 -18.89 7.04 -1.32
C VAL A 241 -19.67 6.92 -0.02
N VAL A 242 -19.46 5.82 0.71
CA VAL A 242 -20.10 5.58 2.01
C VAL A 242 -19.07 5.08 3.03
N PRO A 243 -19.20 5.45 4.32
CA PRO A 243 -18.37 4.90 5.37
C PRO A 243 -18.69 3.43 5.61
N THR A 244 -17.67 2.66 6.00
CA THR A 244 -17.89 1.34 6.57
C THR A 244 -18.63 1.45 7.91
N PRO A 245 -19.46 0.47 8.31
CA PRO A 245 -20.16 0.48 9.60
C PRO A 245 -19.18 0.50 10.80
N SER A 246 -18.09 -0.25 10.70
CA SER A 246 -17.04 -0.25 11.73
C SER A 246 -16.14 0.99 11.64
N GLN A 247 -15.56 1.36 12.79
CA GLN A 247 -14.54 2.39 12.87
C GLN A 247 -13.13 1.84 12.60
N ASN A 248 -12.21 2.72 12.20
CA ASN A 248 -10.79 2.43 11.98
C ASN A 248 -10.51 1.28 10.99
N THR A 249 -11.41 1.08 10.02
CA THR A 249 -11.25 0.08 8.95
C THR A 249 -10.21 0.51 7.93
N TYR A 250 -9.72 -0.47 7.18
CA TYR A 250 -8.81 -0.26 6.06
C TYR A 250 -9.23 -1.15 4.88
N PRO A 251 -10.34 -0.79 4.19
CA PRO A 251 -10.77 -1.48 2.97
C PRO A 251 -9.62 -1.61 1.97
N TYR A 252 -9.39 -2.84 1.50
CA TYR A 252 -8.27 -3.19 0.64
C TYR A 252 -8.78 -3.83 -0.66
N GLY A 253 -8.63 -5.14 -0.86
CA GLY A 253 -9.19 -5.82 -2.03
C GLY A 253 -10.70 -5.79 -2.05
N ILE A 254 -11.25 -5.80 -3.26
CA ILE A 254 -12.68 -5.86 -3.56
C ILE A 254 -12.91 -6.78 -4.75
N GLN A 255 -13.98 -7.56 -4.68
CA GLN A 255 -14.42 -8.46 -5.75
C GLN A 255 -15.93 -8.35 -5.93
N VAL A 256 -16.41 -8.45 -7.16
CA VAL A 256 -17.85 -8.51 -7.47
C VAL A 256 -18.21 -9.96 -7.77
N ASN A 257 -19.17 -10.51 -7.04
CA ASN A 257 -19.62 -11.88 -7.26
C ASN A 257 -20.49 -12.01 -8.54
N SER A 258 -20.92 -13.23 -8.86
CA SER A 258 -21.75 -13.51 -10.04
C SER A 258 -23.13 -12.83 -10.04
N GLU A 259 -23.60 -12.39 -8.88
CA GLU A 259 -24.87 -11.69 -8.69
C GLU A 259 -24.72 -10.16 -8.80
N GLY A 260 -23.51 -9.66 -9.05
CA GLY A 260 -23.23 -8.22 -9.11
C GLY A 260 -23.08 -7.57 -7.74
N VAL A 261 -22.84 -8.36 -6.68
CA VAL A 261 -22.67 -7.85 -5.31
C VAL A 261 -21.18 -7.64 -5.02
N PRO A 262 -20.75 -6.41 -4.71
CA PRO A 262 -19.38 -6.15 -4.28
C PRO A 262 -19.10 -6.66 -2.86
N TRP A 263 -17.94 -7.27 -2.69
CA TRP A 263 -17.38 -7.72 -1.42
C TRP A 263 -15.98 -7.18 -1.26
N TYR A 264 -15.72 -6.44 -0.19
CA TYR A 264 -14.38 -5.97 0.14
C TYR A 264 -13.82 -6.67 1.37
N VAL A 265 -12.51 -6.57 1.57
CA VAL A 265 -11.85 -7.00 2.81
C VAL A 265 -11.38 -5.78 3.62
N ASP A 266 -11.52 -5.86 4.95
CA ASP A 266 -10.91 -4.90 5.88
C ASP A 266 -9.57 -5.46 6.36
N PHE A 267 -8.48 -4.98 5.75
CA PHE A 267 -7.12 -5.45 6.03
C PHE A 267 -6.70 -5.27 7.49
N ARG A 268 -7.26 -4.28 8.20
CA ARG A 268 -6.95 -4.04 9.62
C ARG A 268 -7.92 -4.73 10.55
N GLY A 269 -9.19 -4.77 10.20
CA GLY A 269 -10.24 -5.27 11.09
C GLY A 269 -10.49 -6.77 11.03
N ASN A 270 -9.85 -7.52 10.12
CA ASN A 270 -10.06 -8.96 9.93
C ASN A 270 -11.53 -9.30 9.63
N ARG A 271 -12.10 -8.59 8.65
CA ARG A 271 -13.51 -8.69 8.25
C ARG A 271 -13.61 -8.68 6.73
N ILE A 272 -14.75 -9.15 6.25
CA ILE A 272 -15.22 -8.88 4.88
C ILE A 272 -16.50 -8.06 4.94
N GLY A 273 -16.73 -7.19 3.97
CA GLY A 273 -17.93 -6.37 3.87
C GLY A 273 -18.66 -6.60 2.55
N ARG A 274 -19.93 -6.97 2.64
CA ARG A 274 -20.87 -7.05 1.52
C ARG A 274 -21.50 -5.69 1.29
N VAL A 275 -21.50 -5.21 0.07
CA VAL A 275 -22.12 -3.93 -0.31
C VAL A 275 -23.39 -4.21 -1.11
N ASP A 276 -24.51 -3.62 -0.72
CA ASP A 276 -25.71 -3.66 -1.53
C ASP A 276 -25.52 -2.77 -2.78
N PRO A 277 -25.61 -3.31 -4.00
CA PRO A 277 -25.28 -2.55 -5.21
C PRO A 277 -26.26 -1.39 -5.49
N ALA A 278 -27.51 -1.49 -5.02
CA ALA A 278 -28.52 -0.46 -5.23
C ALA A 278 -28.43 0.66 -4.19
N THR A 279 -28.30 0.31 -2.91
CA THR A 279 -28.37 1.29 -1.81
C THR A 279 -27.00 1.78 -1.34
N MET A 280 -25.94 0.98 -1.56
CA MET A 280 -24.63 1.07 -0.92
C MET A 280 -24.64 0.77 0.60
N GLU A 281 -25.69 0.13 1.13
CA GLU A 281 -25.65 -0.38 2.51
C GLU A 281 -24.55 -1.45 2.63
N ILE A 282 -23.74 -1.34 3.69
CA ILE A 282 -22.65 -2.28 3.94
C ILE A 282 -23.01 -3.19 5.12
N ARG A 283 -22.81 -4.50 4.93
CA ARG A 283 -22.90 -5.51 6.00
C ARG A 283 -21.55 -6.19 6.17
N GLU A 284 -21.01 -6.14 7.39
CA GLU A 284 -19.69 -6.68 7.70
C GLU A 284 -19.79 -8.03 8.41
N HIS A 285 -18.84 -8.91 8.10
CA HIS A 285 -18.72 -10.25 8.66
C HIS A 285 -17.29 -10.44 9.17
N ALA A 286 -17.15 -10.89 10.42
CA ALA A 286 -15.85 -11.24 10.99
C ALA A 286 -15.28 -12.48 10.32
N ILE A 287 -13.97 -12.46 10.05
CA ILE A 287 -13.25 -13.64 9.61
C ILE A 287 -12.88 -14.44 10.87
N PRO A 288 -13.19 -15.76 10.96
CA PRO A 288 -13.00 -16.54 12.18
C PRO A 288 -11.54 -16.61 12.65
N ASP A 289 -10.60 -16.71 11.72
CA ASP A 289 -9.17 -16.75 12.03
C ASP A 289 -8.62 -15.33 12.23
N PRO A 290 -8.19 -14.93 13.44
CA PRO A 290 -7.63 -13.60 13.70
C PRO A 290 -6.31 -13.33 12.96
N ALA A 291 -5.62 -14.36 12.46
CA ALA A 291 -4.38 -14.24 11.72
C ALA A 291 -4.56 -14.14 10.19
N ALA A 292 -5.80 -14.19 9.68
CA ALA A 292 -6.07 -14.28 8.25
C ALA A 292 -5.52 -13.11 7.42
N ARG A 293 -5.44 -11.90 8.00
CA ARG A 293 -4.87 -10.68 7.36
C ARG A 293 -5.33 -10.51 5.89
N PRO A 294 -6.65 -10.44 5.64
CA PRO A 294 -7.19 -10.51 4.29
C PRO A 294 -6.69 -9.33 3.43
N ARG A 295 -6.36 -9.58 2.17
CA ARG A 295 -5.96 -8.56 1.20
C ARG A 295 -6.81 -8.64 -0.04
#